data_AF-A0A059LJA5-F1
#
_entry.id   AF-A0A059LJA5-F1
#
_cell.length_a   1.000
_cell.length_b   1.000
_cell.length_c   1.000
_cell.angle_alpha   90.00
_cell.angle_beta   90.00
_cell.angle_gamma   90.00
#
_symmetry.space_group_name_H-M   'P 1'
#
loop_
_entity.id
_entity.type
_entity.pdbx_description
1 polymer ?
#
loop_
_entity_poly.entity_id
_entity_poly.type
_entity_poly.pdbx_seq_one_letter_code
_entity_poly.pdbx_strand_id
1 'polypeptide(L)'
;MASKWLAAHAEEVQAHSAKVLEDATPPPLETILAREGEHWRPSDETVDRDLLTARDPILLYDELRLYDSELEDNGLASLTVKVRVMPRCWYVLMRFFVRVDGVLVRVRDVRLFCRFDGRDFADRVLRETTHFERPLAGQPHASRAYKDADASAAVLQASAPDHVNLYLVERLNLS
;
A
#
# COMPACT_ATOMS: atom_id res chain seq x y z
N MET A 1 -3.73 -0.10 44.13
CA MET A 1 -4.34 -1.18 43.33
C MET A 1 -4.72 -0.76 41.91
N ALA A 2 -5.27 0.44 41.67
CA ALA A 2 -5.66 0.92 40.33
C ALA A 2 -4.51 0.95 39.29
N SER A 3 -3.29 1.28 39.71
CA SER A 3 -2.11 1.31 38.84
C SER A 3 -1.70 -0.06 38.27
N LYS A 4 -1.96 -1.15 39.01
CA LYS A 4 -1.65 -2.51 38.55
C LYS A 4 -2.67 -3.01 37.51
N TRP A 5 -3.93 -2.57 37.65
CA TRP A 5 -4.98 -2.80 36.66
C TRP A 5 -4.72 -2.04 35.36
N LEU A 6 -4.36 -0.76 35.42
CA LEU A 6 -4.05 0.03 34.22
C LEU A 6 -2.85 -0.52 33.44
N ALA A 7 -1.81 -0.97 34.13
CA ALA A 7 -0.65 -1.58 33.50
C ALA A 7 -1.00 -2.92 32.82
N ALA A 8 -1.75 -3.78 33.52
CA ALA A 8 -2.22 -5.06 32.95
C ALA A 8 -3.13 -4.83 31.73
N HIS A 9 -4.02 -3.84 31.78
CA HIS A 9 -4.90 -3.52 30.66
C HIS A 9 -4.16 -2.93 29.47
N ALA A 10 -3.14 -2.11 29.70
CA ALA A 10 -2.29 -1.59 28.62
C ALA A 10 -1.51 -2.71 27.94
N GLU A 11 -0.99 -3.67 28.72
CA GLU A 11 -0.28 -4.84 28.21
C GLU A 11 -1.20 -5.78 27.40
N GLU A 12 -2.44 -5.94 27.87
CA GLU A 12 -3.50 -6.73 27.21
C GLU A 12 -3.97 -6.07 25.90
N VAL A 13 -4.13 -4.74 25.88
CA VAL A 13 -4.40 -3.96 24.66
C VAL A 13 -3.24 -4.06 23.68
N GLN A 14 -2.00 -4.01 24.16
CA GLN A 14 -0.81 -4.13 23.32
C GLN A 14 -0.72 -5.53 22.68
N ALA A 15 -0.97 -6.58 23.46
CA ALA A 15 -0.97 -7.96 22.99
C ALA A 15 -2.12 -8.25 22.02
N HIS A 16 -3.32 -7.74 22.30
CA HIS A 16 -4.46 -7.84 21.41
C HIS A 16 -4.21 -7.08 20.10
N SER A 17 -3.65 -5.87 20.17
CA SER A 17 -3.26 -5.08 18.99
C SER A 17 -2.21 -5.79 18.13
N ALA A 18 -1.21 -6.42 18.76
CA ALA A 18 -0.19 -7.19 18.05
C ALA A 18 -0.79 -8.40 17.32
N LYS A 19 -1.73 -9.10 17.95
CA LYS A 19 -2.45 -10.22 17.32
C LYS A 19 -3.36 -9.76 16.17
N VAL A 20 -4.08 -8.65 16.35
CA VAL A 20 -4.87 -8.01 15.29
C VAL A 20 -4.00 -7.59 14.11
N LEU A 21 -2.77 -7.13 14.36
CA LEU A 21 -1.81 -6.77 13.32
C LEU A 21 -1.28 -7.99 12.55
N GLU A 22 -1.11 -9.12 13.24
CA GLU A 22 -0.73 -10.40 12.65
C GLU A 22 -1.86 -10.95 11.77
N ASP A 23 -3.09 -10.98 12.29
CA ASP A 23 -4.30 -11.40 11.56
C ASP A 23 -4.65 -10.46 10.39
N ALA A 24 -4.28 -9.18 10.49
CA ALA A 24 -4.45 -8.20 9.41
C ALA A 24 -3.37 -8.32 8.33
N THR A 25 -2.30 -9.11 8.52
CA THR A 25 -1.27 -9.22 7.48
C THR A 25 -1.74 -10.18 6.40
N PRO A 26 -2.01 -9.74 5.16
CA PRO A 26 -2.38 -10.67 4.10
C PRO A 26 -1.23 -11.67 3.91
N PRO A 27 -1.53 -12.93 3.53
CA PRO A 27 -0.49 -13.90 3.24
C PRO A 27 0.53 -13.28 2.28
N PRO A 28 1.83 -13.59 2.43
CA PRO A 28 2.83 -13.11 1.49
C PRO A 28 2.35 -13.48 0.09
N LEU A 29 2.09 -12.46 -0.72
CA LEU A 29 1.78 -12.66 -2.13
C LEU A 29 3.09 -13.12 -2.75
N GLU A 30 3.33 -14.43 -2.69
CA GLU A 30 4.38 -15.06 -3.45
C GLU A 30 4.18 -14.60 -4.88
N THR A 31 5.18 -13.85 -5.35
CA THR A 31 5.28 -13.23 -6.66
C THR A 31 4.54 -14.08 -7.68
N ILE A 32 3.43 -13.56 -8.22
CA ILE A 32 2.78 -14.13 -9.40
C ILE A 32 3.92 -14.37 -10.41
N LEU A 33 4.17 -15.64 -10.67
CA LEU A 33 5.41 -16.19 -11.17
C LEU A 33 5.90 -15.38 -12.38
N ALA A 34 7.01 -14.66 -12.20
CA ALA A 34 7.81 -14.25 -13.33
C ALA A 34 8.22 -15.52 -14.09
N ARG A 35 8.25 -15.49 -15.43
CA ARG A 35 8.60 -16.69 -16.21
C ARG A 35 10.01 -17.14 -15.80
N GLU A 36 10.35 -18.42 -15.96
CA GLU A 36 11.71 -18.91 -15.65
C GLU A 36 12.76 -18.02 -16.32
N GLY A 37 13.59 -17.33 -15.52
CA GLY A 37 14.62 -16.40 -15.99
C GLY A 37 14.30 -14.90 -15.81
N GLU A 38 13.03 -14.53 -15.68
CA GLU A 38 12.59 -13.16 -15.39
C GLU A 38 12.67 -12.91 -13.87
N HIS A 39 13.36 -11.85 -13.45
CA HIS A 39 13.49 -11.51 -12.03
C HIS A 39 13.54 -10.00 -11.82
N TRP A 40 12.92 -9.58 -10.73
CA TRP A 40 12.97 -8.20 -10.26
C TRP A 40 14.40 -7.85 -9.85
N ARG A 41 14.89 -6.70 -10.30
CA ARG A 41 16.20 -6.16 -9.94
C ARG A 41 16.03 -4.77 -9.35
N PRO A 42 16.79 -4.38 -8.32
CA PRO A 42 16.82 -3.00 -7.85
C PRO A 42 17.06 -2.01 -8.99
N SER A 43 16.37 -0.88 -8.96
CA SER A 43 16.50 0.16 -9.97
C SER A 43 16.39 1.55 -9.34
N ASP A 44 17.11 2.52 -9.90
CA ASP A 44 17.01 3.94 -9.55
C ASP A 44 16.01 4.69 -10.47
N GLU A 45 15.35 3.96 -11.38
CA GLU A 45 14.29 4.51 -12.23
C GLU A 45 13.09 4.96 -11.38
N THR A 46 12.31 5.92 -11.89
CA THR A 46 11.12 6.41 -11.20
C THR A 46 9.88 6.26 -12.08
N VAL A 47 8.73 6.03 -11.44
CA VAL A 47 7.45 6.02 -12.14
C VAL A 47 7.18 7.42 -12.68
N ASP A 48 7.02 7.54 -13.99
CA ASP A 48 6.69 8.79 -14.67
C ASP A 48 5.22 9.17 -14.35
N ARG A 49 5.06 10.04 -13.34
CA ARG A 49 3.74 10.49 -12.89
C ARG A 49 3.09 11.48 -13.84
N ASP A 50 3.85 12.12 -14.72
CA ASP A 50 3.31 13.04 -15.71
C ASP A 50 2.48 12.28 -16.74
N LEU A 51 2.91 11.07 -17.11
CA LEU A 51 2.11 10.17 -17.96
C LEU A 51 0.80 9.70 -17.30
N LEU A 52 0.80 9.52 -15.97
CA LEU A 52 -0.40 9.08 -15.24
C LEU A 52 -1.43 10.20 -15.02
N THR A 53 -0.97 11.46 -15.08
CA THR A 53 -1.80 12.67 -14.92
C THR A 53 -2.10 13.36 -16.24
N ALA A 54 -1.47 12.92 -17.34
CA ALA A 54 -1.79 13.34 -18.69
C ALA A 54 -3.29 13.11 -18.99
N ARG A 55 -3.85 13.96 -19.85
CA ARG A 55 -5.26 13.86 -20.28
C ARG A 55 -5.48 12.77 -21.34
N ASP A 56 -4.73 11.68 -21.25
CA ASP A 56 -4.89 10.53 -22.12
C ASP A 56 -6.19 9.80 -21.76
N PRO A 57 -6.97 9.31 -22.75
CA PRO A 57 -8.19 8.57 -22.47
C PRO A 57 -7.84 7.26 -21.75
N ILE A 58 -8.62 6.94 -20.71
CA ILE A 58 -8.51 5.64 -20.04
C ILE A 58 -9.23 4.62 -20.93
N LEU A 59 -8.46 3.70 -21.51
CA LEU A 59 -8.96 2.63 -22.37
C LEU A 59 -9.59 1.50 -21.55
N LEU A 60 -9.05 1.26 -20.36
CA LEU A 60 -9.55 0.28 -19.38
C LEU A 60 -9.34 0.83 -17.97
N TYR A 61 -10.39 0.75 -17.16
CA TYR A 61 -10.34 0.92 -15.72
C TYR A 61 -11.04 -0.25 -15.06
N ASP A 62 -10.41 -0.85 -14.06
CA ASP A 62 -11.08 -1.79 -13.17
C ASP A 62 -10.54 -1.66 -11.74
N GLU A 63 -11.38 -2.02 -10.78
CA GLU A 63 -11.06 -1.98 -9.36
C GLU A 63 -11.60 -3.24 -8.67
N LEU A 64 -10.68 -4.00 -8.10
CA LEU A 64 -10.97 -5.24 -7.40
C LEU A 64 -10.62 -5.11 -5.92
N ARG A 65 -11.61 -5.30 -5.07
CA ARG A 65 -11.42 -5.43 -3.62
C ARG A 65 -11.19 -6.91 -3.29
N LEU A 66 -9.95 -7.23 -2.91
CA LEU A 66 -9.50 -8.60 -2.62
C LEU A 66 -9.80 -9.02 -1.17
N TYR A 67 -9.77 -8.08 -0.23
CA TYR A 67 -10.01 -8.32 1.18
C TYR A 67 -10.65 -7.10 1.82
N ASP A 68 -11.55 -7.34 2.78
CA ASP A 68 -12.17 -6.33 3.62
C ASP A 68 -12.48 -6.93 5.00
N SER A 69 -12.28 -6.15 6.06
CA SER A 69 -12.50 -6.56 7.44
C SER A 69 -12.66 -5.34 8.36
N GLU A 70 -13.57 -5.44 9.31
CA GLU A 70 -13.83 -4.42 10.34
C GLU A 70 -13.09 -4.71 11.66
N LEU A 71 -12.19 -5.71 11.67
CA LEU A 71 -11.35 -6.08 12.82
C LEU A 71 -12.14 -6.22 14.14
N GLU A 72 -13.30 -6.88 14.09
CA GLU A 72 -14.22 -7.02 15.23
C GLU A 72 -14.58 -5.65 15.87
N ASP A 73 -14.90 -4.67 15.02
CA ASP A 73 -15.19 -3.27 15.36
C ASP A 73 -14.01 -2.47 15.94
N ASN A 74 -12.79 -3.02 15.91
CA ASN A 74 -11.57 -2.33 16.39
C ASN A 74 -10.82 -1.58 15.29
N GLY A 75 -11.35 -1.52 14.07
CA GLY A 75 -10.73 -0.76 12.99
C GLY A 75 -11.20 -1.16 11.60
N LEU A 76 -10.29 -1.01 10.62
CA LEU A 76 -10.56 -1.31 9.22
C LEU A 76 -9.32 -1.91 8.58
N ALA A 77 -9.47 -2.99 7.83
CA ALA A 77 -8.44 -3.57 7.01
C ALA A 77 -8.99 -3.86 5.60
N SER A 78 -8.27 -3.43 4.57
CA SER A 78 -8.69 -3.62 3.18
C SER A 78 -7.50 -3.85 2.25
N LEU A 79 -7.69 -4.71 1.24
CA LEU A 79 -6.76 -4.91 0.13
C LEU A 79 -7.48 -4.64 -1.18
N THR A 80 -7.03 -3.64 -1.92
CA THR A 80 -7.65 -3.24 -3.20
C THR A 80 -6.60 -3.19 -4.31
N VAL A 81 -6.98 -3.60 -5.51
CA VAL A 81 -6.19 -3.50 -6.74
C VAL A 81 -6.94 -2.64 -7.75
N LYS A 82 -6.34 -1.51 -8.15
CA LYS A 82 -6.84 -0.62 -9.20
C LYS A 82 -5.98 -0.78 -10.44
N VAL A 83 -6.58 -1.02 -11.61
CA VAL A 83 -5.91 -1.18 -12.90
C VAL A 83 -6.33 -0.07 -13.84
N ARG A 84 -5.36 0.55 -14.51
CA ARG A 84 -5.57 1.59 -15.53
C ARG A 84 -4.74 1.27 -16.76
N VAL A 85 -5.37 1.28 -17.94
CA VAL A 85 -4.67 1.19 -19.23
C VAL A 85 -4.92 2.45 -20.03
N MET A 86 -3.85 3.07 -20.50
CA MET A 86 -3.83 4.27 -21.34
C MET A 86 -3.11 3.93 -22.65
N PRO A 87 -3.22 4.76 -23.71
CA PRO A 87 -2.59 4.47 -25.00
C PRO A 87 -1.05 4.34 -24.98
N ARG A 88 -0.40 4.85 -23.93
CA ARG A 88 1.07 4.92 -23.83
C ARG A 88 1.66 4.08 -22.69
N CYS A 89 0.82 3.70 -21.72
CA CYS A 89 1.25 2.99 -20.53
C CYS A 89 0.09 2.24 -19.88
N TRP A 90 0.41 1.33 -18.98
CA TRP A 90 -0.54 0.80 -18.01
C TRP A 90 0.01 0.97 -16.60
N TYR A 91 -0.90 1.04 -15.64
CA TYR A 91 -0.61 1.25 -14.24
C TYR A 91 -1.50 0.38 -13.36
N VAL A 92 -0.90 -0.27 -12.37
CA VAL A 92 -1.60 -1.04 -11.35
C VAL A 92 -1.20 -0.51 -9.98
N LEU A 93 -2.20 -0.21 -9.15
CA LEU A 93 -2.02 0.11 -7.74
C LEU A 93 -2.67 -0.98 -6.90
N MET A 94 -1.84 -1.77 -6.22
CA MET A 94 -2.28 -2.63 -5.13
C MET A 94 -2.03 -1.91 -3.81
N ARG A 95 -3.09 -1.66 -3.05
CA ARG A 95 -3.05 -0.98 -1.76
C ARG A 95 -3.58 -1.90 -0.67
N PHE A 96 -2.73 -2.21 0.28
CA PHE A 96 -3.12 -2.77 1.56
C PHE A 96 -3.19 -1.65 2.59
N PHE A 97 -4.35 -1.48 3.21
CA PHE A 97 -4.59 -0.49 4.24
C PHE A 97 -5.09 -1.20 5.50
N VAL A 98 -4.49 -0.87 6.64
CA VAL A 98 -5.03 -1.25 7.94
C VAL A 98 -4.96 -0.08 8.90
N ARG A 99 -6.04 0.13 9.64
CA ARG A 99 -6.15 1.04 10.76
C ARG A 99 -6.69 0.25 11.94
N VAL A 100 -5.95 0.31 13.05
CA VAL A 100 -6.43 -0.17 14.35
C VAL A 100 -6.72 1.07 15.18
N ASP A 101 -7.97 1.23 15.58
CA ASP A 101 -8.48 2.48 16.15
C ASP A 101 -7.74 2.87 17.43
N GLY A 102 -7.24 4.10 17.49
CA GLY A 102 -6.43 4.60 18.61
C GLY A 102 -5.00 4.02 18.71
N VAL A 103 -4.67 3.00 17.92
CA VAL A 103 -3.40 2.27 17.99
C VAL A 103 -2.46 2.67 16.86
N LEU A 104 -2.79 2.36 15.61
CA LEU A 104 -1.91 2.62 14.46
C LEU A 104 -2.67 2.73 13.14
N VAL A 105 -1.99 3.29 12.14
CA VAL A 105 -2.37 3.21 10.75
C VAL A 105 -1.18 2.74 9.91
N ARG A 106 -1.43 1.83 8.98
CA ARG A 106 -0.44 1.27 8.06
C ARG A 106 -1.01 1.29 6.65
N VAL A 107 -0.17 1.72 5.71
CA VAL A 107 -0.45 1.69 4.27
C VAL A 107 0.74 1.04 3.57
N ARG A 108 0.46 0.02 2.78
CA ARG A 108 1.44 -0.60 1.89
C ARG A 108 0.91 -0.53 0.46
N ASP A 109 1.61 0.21 -0.38
CA ASP A 109 1.31 0.27 -1.81
C ASP A 109 2.38 -0.47 -2.60
N VAL A 110 1.91 -1.24 -3.59
CA VAL A 110 2.74 -1.79 -4.66
C VAL A 110 2.20 -1.23 -5.96
N ARG A 111 3.02 -0.43 -6.63
CA ARG A 111 2.70 0.22 -7.90
C ARG A 111 3.45 -0.48 -9.00
N LEU A 112 2.75 -1.00 -9.99
CA LEU A 112 3.35 -1.51 -11.21
C LEU A 112 3.09 -0.50 -12.33
N PHE A 113 4.13 -0.18 -13.08
CA PHE A 113 4.08 0.76 -14.18
C PHE A 113 4.86 0.22 -15.37
N CYS A 114 4.25 0.30 -16.54
CA CYS A 114 4.89 -0.09 -17.79
C CYS A 114 4.51 0.93 -18.86
N ARG A 115 5.52 1.45 -19.54
CA ARG A 115 5.38 2.39 -20.64
C ARG A 115 5.77 1.69 -21.93
N PHE A 116 5.04 1.94 -23.02
CA PHE A 116 5.24 1.26 -24.30
C PHE A 116 5.12 2.20 -25.51
N ASP A 117 5.25 3.50 -25.30
CA ASP A 117 5.21 4.54 -26.34
C ASP A 117 6.56 4.78 -27.04
N GLY A 118 7.60 4.00 -26.73
CA GLY A 118 8.91 4.09 -27.37
C GLY A 118 9.69 2.78 -27.27
N ARG A 119 10.59 2.55 -28.23
CA ARG A 119 11.37 1.30 -28.32
C ARG A 119 12.30 1.04 -27.13
N ASP A 120 12.71 2.09 -26.42
CA ASP A 120 13.57 1.96 -25.24
C ASP A 120 12.82 1.54 -23.97
N PHE A 121 11.48 1.60 -23.99
CA PHE A 121 10.60 1.34 -22.86
C PHE A 121 9.78 0.06 -23.02
N ALA A 122 9.61 -0.38 -24.28
CA ALA A 122 9.06 -1.69 -24.59
C ALA A 122 9.79 -2.75 -23.76
N ASP A 123 9.01 -3.65 -23.17
CA ASP A 123 9.49 -4.82 -22.43
C ASP A 123 10.06 -4.53 -21.03
N ARG A 124 9.68 -3.42 -20.39
CA ARG A 124 10.07 -3.12 -19.00
C ARG A 124 8.89 -2.83 -18.11
N VAL A 125 8.92 -3.35 -16.89
CA VAL A 125 7.95 -3.06 -15.83
C VAL A 125 8.70 -2.54 -14.62
N LEU A 126 8.29 -1.39 -14.10
CA LEU A 126 8.75 -0.85 -12.84
C LEU A 126 7.79 -1.26 -11.72
N ARG A 127 8.34 -1.65 -10.58
CA ARG A 127 7.63 -1.92 -9.33
C ARG A 127 8.13 -0.96 -8.27
N GLU A 128 7.27 -0.06 -7.83
CA GLU A 128 7.52 0.81 -6.67
C GLU A 128 6.72 0.26 -5.48
N THR A 129 7.43 -0.15 -4.42
CA THR A 129 6.83 -0.59 -3.16
C THR A 129 7.07 0.48 -2.11
N THR A 130 5.97 1.00 -1.55
CA THR A 130 6.02 1.95 -0.44
C THR A 130 5.33 1.36 0.77
N HIS A 131 6.00 1.35 1.92
CA HIS A 131 5.42 0.96 3.20
C HIS A 131 5.49 2.13 4.17
N PHE A 132 4.35 2.43 4.76
CA PHE A 132 4.22 3.39 5.83
C PHE A 132 3.49 2.74 7.01
N GLU A 133 3.95 3.04 8.23
CA GLU A 133 3.26 2.72 9.46
C GLU A 133 3.48 3.85 10.47
N ARG A 134 2.42 4.25 11.17
CA ARG A 134 2.50 5.22 12.27
C ARG A 134 1.57 4.85 13.42
N PRO A 135 2.04 4.94 14.67
CA PRO A 135 1.18 4.91 15.85
C PRO A 135 0.25 6.13 15.91
N LEU A 136 -1.02 5.90 16.26
CA LEU A 136 -2.02 6.96 16.44
C LEU A 136 -2.02 7.56 17.84
N ALA A 137 -1.38 6.91 18.83
CA ALA A 137 -1.23 7.41 20.20
C ALA A 137 -2.55 7.93 20.82
N GLY A 138 -3.66 7.22 20.60
CA GLY A 138 -4.99 7.60 21.07
C GLY A 138 -5.71 8.67 20.25
N GLN A 139 -5.18 9.09 19.08
CA GLN A 139 -5.92 9.93 18.16
C GLN A 139 -7.20 9.21 17.68
N PRO A 140 -8.34 9.92 17.67
CA PRO A 140 -9.62 9.29 17.35
C PRO A 140 -9.69 8.79 15.90
N HIS A 141 -10.33 7.64 15.72
CA HIS A 141 -10.64 7.01 14.42
C HIS A 141 -11.43 7.91 13.46
N ALA A 142 -12.12 8.93 14.01
CA ALA A 142 -12.90 9.91 13.27
C ALA A 142 -12.08 11.06 12.67
N SER A 143 -10.75 11.06 12.83
CA SER A 143 -9.93 12.06 12.15
C SER A 143 -10.05 11.88 10.63
N ARG A 144 -10.38 12.96 9.92
CA ARG A 144 -10.57 12.97 8.46
C ARG A 144 -9.33 12.46 7.70
N ALA A 145 -8.17 12.46 8.35
CA ALA A 145 -6.88 12.04 7.85
C ALA A 145 -6.73 10.52 7.65
N TYR A 146 -7.43 9.67 8.42
CA TYR A 146 -7.30 8.20 8.32
C TYR A 146 -8.64 7.48 8.21
N LYS A 147 -9.65 8.18 7.68
CA LYS A 147 -10.98 7.61 7.49
C LYS A 147 -10.94 6.35 6.63
N ASP A 148 -10.15 6.37 5.57
CA ASP A 148 -10.04 5.33 4.57
C ASP A 148 -8.62 5.27 3.97
N ALA A 149 -8.41 4.31 3.08
CA ALA A 149 -7.13 4.03 2.45
C ALA A 149 -6.60 5.21 1.61
N ASP A 150 -7.48 5.93 0.91
CA ASP A 150 -7.10 7.01 0.00
C ASP A 150 -6.79 8.31 0.77
N ALA A 151 -7.61 8.66 1.76
CA ALA A 151 -7.36 9.77 2.68
C ALA A 151 -6.05 9.57 3.45
N SER A 152 -5.82 8.35 3.95
CA SER A 152 -4.57 7.98 4.60
C SER A 152 -3.42 8.18 3.63
N ALA A 153 -3.44 7.55 2.46
CA ALA A 153 -2.35 7.68 1.50
C ALA A 153 -2.03 9.13 1.09
N ALA A 154 -3.03 10.01 0.98
CA ALA A 154 -2.82 11.43 0.66
C ALA A 154 -2.07 12.18 1.77
N VAL A 155 -2.47 11.97 3.04
CA VAL A 155 -1.77 12.53 4.20
C VAL A 155 -0.32 12.03 4.25
N LEU A 156 -0.12 10.76 3.90
CA LEU A 156 1.19 10.13 3.92
C LEU A 156 2.11 10.65 2.82
N GLN A 157 1.60 10.79 1.60
CA GLN A 157 2.33 11.41 0.49
C GLN A 157 2.78 12.84 0.81
N ALA A 158 1.95 13.63 1.49
CA ALA A 158 2.31 14.98 1.91
C ALA A 158 3.38 15.02 3.02
N SER A 159 3.56 13.93 3.75
CA SER A 159 4.49 13.81 4.89
C SER A 159 5.74 12.98 4.60
N ALA A 160 5.94 12.54 3.35
CA ALA A 160 7.16 11.89 2.90
C ALA A 160 8.30 12.94 2.75
N PRO A 161 9.58 12.60 3.04
CA PRO A 161 10.10 11.25 3.29
C PRO A 161 10.14 10.82 4.77
N ASP A 162 9.88 11.73 5.71
CA ASP A 162 10.17 11.56 7.15
C ASP A 162 9.46 10.38 7.82
N HIS A 163 8.46 9.79 7.16
CA HIS A 163 7.67 8.70 7.71
C HIS A 163 7.49 7.50 6.78
N VAL A 164 8.23 7.43 5.66
CA VAL A 164 8.19 6.26 4.79
C VAL A 164 9.17 5.20 5.32
N ASN A 165 8.64 4.09 5.83
CA ASN A 165 9.43 3.01 6.42
C ASN A 165 10.14 2.16 5.36
N LEU A 166 9.59 2.09 4.14
CA LEU A 166 10.21 1.42 3.00
C LEU A 166 9.86 2.16 1.71
N TYR A 167 10.87 2.43 0.91
CA TYR A 167 10.73 2.83 -0.49
C TYR A 167 11.68 1.96 -1.32
N LEU A 168 11.13 1.07 -2.12
CA LEU A 168 11.89 0.17 -2.98
C LEU A 168 11.40 0.31 -4.41
N VAL A 169 12.33 0.49 -5.35
CA VAL A 169 12.03 0.41 -6.77
C VAL A 169 12.79 -0.74 -7.39
N GLU A 170 12.07 -1.55 -8.15
CA GLU A 170 12.61 -2.67 -8.88
C GLU A 170 12.13 -2.64 -10.33
N ARG A 171 12.94 -3.21 -11.22
CA ARG A 171 12.61 -3.38 -12.63
C ARG A 171 12.57 -4.87 -12.98
N LEU A 172 11.56 -5.23 -13.77
CA LEU A 172 11.47 -6.48 -14.50
C LEU A 172 11.67 -6.19 -15.99
N ASN A 173 12.52 -6.95 -16.66
CA ASN A 173 12.63 -6.95 -18.11
C ASN A 173 11.84 -8.17 -18.64
N LEU A 174 10.93 -7.94 -19.57
CA LEU A 174 10.14 -8.97 -20.24
C LEU A 174 10.94 -9.49 -21.45
N SER A 175 10.87 -10.79 -21.73
CA SER A 175 11.59 -11.44 -22.85
C SER A 175 10.77 -11.53 -24.14
#